data_AF-A0A2T2Y9U2-F1
#
_entry.id   AF-A0A2T2Y9U2-F1
#
_cell.length_a   1.000
_cell.length_b   1.000
_cell.length_c   1.000
_cell.angle_alpha   90.00
_cell.angle_beta   90.00
_cell.angle_gamma   90.00
#
_symmetry.space_group_name_H-M   'P 1'
#
loop_
_entity.id
_entity.type
_entity.pdbx_description
1 polymer ?
#
loop_
_entity_poly.entity_id
_entity_poly.type
_entity_poly.pdbx_seq_one_letter_code
_entity_poly.pdbx_strand_id
1 'polypeptide(L)' 'MILVFKTSISTKKKAKRVKPYLDKLLSGEKWNFDLEDCDNILRIDSKGDVSKLVVGELNNLGYECVELE' A
#
# COMPACT_ATOMS: atom_id res chain seq x y z
N MET A 1 14.26 -0.87 3.59
CA MET A 1 14.05 -1.69 2.38
C MET A 1 12.87 -1.11 1.65
N ILE A 2 12.86 -1.21 0.32
CA ILE A 2 11.70 -0.78 -0.47
C ILE A 2 10.87 -2.02 -0.73
N LEU A 3 9.66 -2.02 -0.18
CA LEU A 3 8.65 -3.02 -0.44
C LEU A 3 7.74 -2.49 -1.54
N VAL A 4 7.46 -3.31 -2.54
CA VAL A 4 6.60 -2.95 -3.67
C VAL A 4 5.39 -3.85 -3.65
N PHE A 5 4.19 -3.29 -3.73
CA PHE A 5 2.95 -4.04 -3.72
C PHE A 5 2.09 -3.65 -4.91
N LYS A 6 1.47 -4.64 -5.54
CA LYS A 6 0.39 -4.43 -6.49
C LYS A 6 -0.93 -4.38 -5.75
N THR A 7 -1.72 -3.33 -5.98
CA THR A 7 -3.01 -3.17 -5.30
C THR A 7 -4.15 -2.99 -6.30
N SER A 8 -5.38 -3.28 -5.92
CA SER A 8 -6.59 -2.97 -6.72
C SER A 8 -7.02 -1.48 -6.65
N ILE A 9 -6.12 -0.62 -6.14
CA ILE A 9 -6.36 0.80 -5.89
C ILE A 9 -6.03 1.60 -7.14
N SER A 10 -6.98 1.61 -8.07
CA SER A 10 -6.82 2.26 -9.38
C SER A 10 -7.24 3.72 -9.48
N THR A 11 -7.71 4.31 -8.39
CA THR A 11 -8.21 5.68 -8.42
C THR A 11 -7.77 6.45 -7.19
N LYS A 12 -7.55 7.77 -7.38
CA LYS A 12 -7.27 8.70 -6.29
C LYS A 12 -8.34 8.65 -5.18
N LYS A 13 -9.61 8.38 -5.51
CA LYS A 13 -10.68 8.20 -4.53
C LYS A 13 -10.45 6.99 -3.62
N LYS A 14 -10.14 5.82 -4.19
CA LYS A 14 -9.79 4.62 -3.43
C LYS A 14 -8.53 4.88 -2.58
N ALA A 15 -7.47 5.42 -3.19
CA ALA A 15 -6.21 5.72 -2.50
C ALA A 15 -6.42 6.67 -1.31
N LYS A 16 -7.24 7.72 -1.47
CA LYS A 16 -7.58 8.65 -0.38
C LYS A 16 -8.35 7.97 0.76
N ARG A 17 -9.13 6.93 0.47
CA ARG A 17 -9.81 6.12 1.48
C ARG A 17 -8.84 5.24 2.26
N VAL A 18 -7.83 4.67 1.60
CA VAL A 18 -6.84 3.79 2.25
C VAL A 18 -5.73 4.57 2.96
N LYS A 19 -5.42 5.77 2.47
CA LYS A 19 -4.37 6.66 3.00
C LYS A 19 -4.34 6.76 4.53
N PRO A 20 -5.44 7.07 5.25
CA PRO A 20 -5.39 7.16 6.72
C PRO A 20 -5.08 5.83 7.43
N TYR A 21 -5.43 4.70 6.82
CA TYR A 21 -5.12 3.37 7.37
C TYR A 21 -3.63 3.05 7.20
N LEU A 22 -3.10 3.31 6.02
CA LEU A 22 -1.66 3.16 5.75
C LEU A 22 -0.84 4.15 6.58
N ASP A 23 -1.28 5.40 6.74
CA ASP A 23 -0.59 6.40 7.57
C ASP A 23 -0.53 5.97 9.05
N LYS A 24 -1.60 5.35 9.54
CA LYS A 24 -1.66 4.82 10.91
C LYS A 24 -0.84 3.53 11.07
N LEU A 25 -0.91 2.63 10.09
CA LEU A 25 -0.19 1.36 10.10
C LEU A 25 1.32 1.58 9.96
N LEU A 26 1.69 2.46 9.03
CA LEU A 26 3.05 2.79 8.66
C LEU A 26 3.51 4.08 9.35
N SER A 27 3.08 4.29 10.59
CA SER A 27 3.32 5.53 11.33
C SER A 27 4.82 5.74 11.54
N GLY A 28 5.42 6.61 10.72
CA GLY A 28 6.86 6.90 10.72
C GLY A 28 7.66 6.28 9.57
N GLU A 29 6.99 5.55 8.67
CA GLU A 29 7.57 4.98 7.46
C GLU A 29 7.12 5.79 6.24
N LYS A 30 7.92 5.78 5.17
CA LYS A 30 7.59 6.51 3.95
C LYS A 30 6.89 5.58 2.99
N TRP A 31 5.81 6.02 2.39
CA TRP A 31 5.15 5.24 1.37
C TRP A 31 4.52 6.13 0.30
N ASN A 32 4.35 5.59 -0.89
CA ASN A 32 3.77 6.30 -2.02
C ASN A 32 2.90 5.36 -2.87
N PHE A 33 1.76 5.87 -3.34
CA PHE A 33 1.01 5.21 -4.41
C PHE A 33 1.46 5.74 -5.75
N ASP A 34 1.93 4.84 -6.60
CA ASP A 34 2.11 5.07 -8.02
C ASP A 34 0.75 4.90 -8.72
N LEU A 35 0.07 6.03 -8.89
CA LEU A 35 -1.19 6.15 -9.65
C LEU A 35 -0.95 6.76 -11.03
N GLU A 36 0.32 6.99 -11.39
CA GLU A 36 0.71 7.56 -12.69
C GLU A 36 0.76 6.46 -13.74
N ASP A 37 1.22 5.27 -13.36
CA ASP A 37 1.06 4.04 -14.13
C ASP A 37 -0.24 3.30 -13.76
N CYS A 38 -0.88 2.69 -14.76
CA CYS A 38 -2.11 1.88 -14.57
C CYS A 38 -1.90 0.64 -13.68
N ASP A 39 -0.69 0.41 -13.20
CA ASP A 39 -0.26 -0.74 -12.41
C ASP A 39 -0.66 -0.68 -10.93
N ASN A 40 -1.12 0.47 -10.43
CA ASN A 40 -1.68 0.63 -9.08
C ASN A 40 -0.72 0.15 -7.98
N ILE A 41 0.52 0.61 -8.08
CA ILE A 41 1.62 0.13 -7.25
C ILE A 41 1.69 0.95 -5.96
N LEU A 42 1.87 0.27 -4.83
CA LEU A 42 2.16 0.87 -3.54
C LEU A 42 3.63 0.57 -3.21
N ARG A 43 4.42 1.62 -3.01
CA ARG A 43 5.82 1.51 -2.59
C ARG A 43 5.94 1.94 -1.14
N ILE A 44 6.56 1.12 -0.30
CA ILE A 44 6.76 1.39 1.12
C ILE A 44 8.24 1.29 1.44
N ASP A 45 8.84 2.38 1.91
CA ASP A 45 10.14 2.43 2.52
C ASP A 45 9.98 2.23 4.03
N SER A 46 10.17 0.98 4.46
CA SER A 46 10.15 0.55 5.85
C SER A 46 11.51 -0.03 6.24
N LYS A 47 11.85 0.05 7.52
CA LYS A 47 13.02 -0.66 8.08
C LYS A 47 12.74 -2.14 8.35
N GLY A 48 11.48 -2.56 8.39
CA GLY A 48 11.07 -3.93 8.69
C GLY A 48 10.16 -4.52 7.61
N ASP A 49 9.86 -5.81 7.77
CA ASP A 49 8.90 -6.53 6.92
C ASP A 49 7.47 -6.20 7.37
N VAL A 50 6.86 -5.21 6.72
CA VAL A 50 5.45 -4.81 6.96
C VAL A 50 4.50 -5.44 5.94
N SER A 51 5.00 -6.34 5.10
CA SER A 51 4.30 -6.92 3.95
C SER A 51 3.02 -7.62 4.36
N LYS A 52 3.11 -8.51 5.36
CA LYS A 52 1.94 -9.22 5.89
C LYS A 52 0.90 -8.28 6.51
N LEU A 53 1.36 -7.23 7.19
CA LEU A 53 0.50 -6.25 7.84
C LEU A 53 -0.28 -5.44 6.80
N VAL A 54 0.42 -4.94 5.78
CA VAL A 54 -0.14 -4.13 4.70
C VAL A 54 -1.10 -4.95 3.85
N VAL A 55 -0.73 -6.19 3.48
CA VAL A 55 -1.59 -7.10 2.73
C VAL A 55 -2.84 -7.43 3.55
N GLY A 56 -2.70 -7.74 4.84
CA GLY A 56 -3.83 -8.03 5.72
C GLY A 56 -4.80 -6.86 5.84
N GLU A 57 -4.29 -5.65 6.07
CA GLU A 57 -5.11 -4.46 6.24
C GLU A 57 -5.85 -4.08 4.95
N LEU A 58 -5.18 -4.18 3.80
CA LEU A 58 -5.79 -3.91 2.49
C LEU A 58 -6.90 -4.92 2.17
N ASN A 59 -6.65 -6.22 2.41
CA ASN A 59 -7.67 -7.26 2.23
C ASN A 59 -8.87 -7.04 3.17
N ASN A 60 -8.64 -6.63 4.42
CA ASN A 60 -9.70 -6.32 5.38
C ASN A 60 -10.56 -5.13 4.93
N LEU A 61 -9.95 -4.17 4.22
CA LEU A 61 -10.65 -3.04 3.59
C LEU A 61 -11.37 -3.41 2.28
N GLY A 62 -11.24 -4.66 1.81
CA GLY A 62 -11.83 -5.17 0.57
C GLY A 62 -11.01 -4.86 -0.69
N TYR A 63 -9.72 -4.59 -0.55
CA TYR A 63 -8.80 -4.37 -1.68
C TYR A 63 -7.81 -5.53 -1.80
N GLU A 64 -7.61 -6.01 -3.01
CA GLU A 64 -6.51 -6.94 -3.28
C GLU A 64 -5.17 -6.22 -3.14
N CYS A 65 -4.23 -6.87 -2.45
CA CYS A 65 -2.86 -6.46 -2.28
C CYS A 65 -1.96 -7.67 -2.37
N VAL A 66 -0.94 -7.59 -3.21
CA VAL A 66 0.06 -8.65 -3.41
C VAL A 66 1.43 -7.99 -3.41
N GLU A 67 2.36 -8.54 -2.63
CA GLU A 67 3.76 -8.13 -2.65
C GLU A 67 4.42 -8.54 -3.97
N LEU A 68 5.20 -7.64 -4.54
CA LEU A 68 6.05 -7.87 -5.70
C LEU A 68 7.50 -7.95 -5.24
N GLU A 69 8.22 -8.93 -5.78
CA GLU A 69 9.65 -9.18 -5.51
C GLU A 69 10.57 -8.33 -6.40
#